data_AF-A0A7X6FU78-F1
#
_entry.id   AF-A0A7X6FU78-F1
#
_cell.length_a   1.000
_cell.length_b   1.000
_cell.length_c   1.000
_cell.angle_alpha   90.00
_cell.angle_beta   90.00
_cell.angle_gamma   90.00
#
_symmetry.space_group_name_H-M   'P 1'
#
loop_
_entity.id
_entity.type
_entity.pdbx_description
1 polymer ?
#
loop_
_entity_poly.entity_id
_entity_poly.type
_entity_poly.pdbx_seq_one_letter_code
_entity_poly.pdbx_strand_id
1 'polypeptide(L)'
;MLKIQDSTITTAAASAVYYTGKNAGSSLSITGANTQITATGADAVVIAGGKAATIGNGVKITAKSASKNGITVNGGGALTIGSATVLANGAGGIGLYATGAGSTITATGTRIQTTGATSAEAVSVSGGASVVLNNVNISTVSSNGHGVWLVGAGSSVQMNAATSISTTGKGAYGVLAESGATKTFTGGNSADALPGTMSIQGDGSAAFGTYGSNSKLRLTG
;
A
#
# COMPACT_ATOMS: atom_id res chain seq x y z
N MET A 1 13.65 8.36 19.55
CA MET A 1 12.86 7.21 19.06
C MET A 1 11.48 7.29 19.68
N LEU A 2 10.42 7.35 18.86
CA LEU A 2 9.03 7.21 19.31
C LEU A 2 8.63 5.74 19.26
N LYS A 3 8.06 5.22 20.36
CA LYS A 3 7.57 3.84 20.47
C LYS A 3 6.07 3.84 20.79
N ILE A 4 5.30 3.06 20.06
CA ILE A 4 3.89 2.76 20.32
C ILE A 4 3.78 1.25 20.45
N GLN A 5 3.26 0.76 21.57
CA GLN A 5 3.16 -0.68 21.83
C GLN A 5 1.89 -0.98 22.63
N ASP A 6 1.18 -2.04 22.23
CA ASP A 6 -0.04 -2.57 22.85
C ASP A 6 -1.06 -1.46 23.22
N SER A 7 -1.20 -0.49 22.31
CA SER A 7 -1.97 0.74 22.53
C SER A 7 -3.15 0.86 21.58
N THR A 8 -4.27 1.42 22.06
CA THR A 8 -5.38 1.82 21.18
C THR A 8 -5.37 3.32 20.99
N ILE A 9 -5.17 3.78 19.74
CA ILE A 9 -5.19 5.19 19.35
C ILE A 9 -6.36 5.38 18.40
N THR A 10 -7.28 6.27 18.74
CA THR A 10 -8.39 6.66 17.87
C THR A 10 -8.41 8.17 17.72
N THR A 11 -8.44 8.66 16.48
CA THR A 11 -8.51 10.09 16.17
C THR A 11 -9.65 10.39 15.20
N ALA A 12 -10.18 11.61 15.30
CA ALA A 12 -11.19 12.13 14.39
C ALA A 12 -10.53 12.82 13.18
N ALA A 13 -10.36 14.13 13.24
CA ALA A 13 -9.87 14.95 12.12
C ALA A 13 -8.33 14.92 11.92
N ALA A 14 -7.59 14.34 12.86
CA ALA A 14 -6.13 14.28 12.82
C ALA A 14 -5.63 12.88 12.47
N SER A 15 -4.45 12.79 11.84
CA SER A 15 -3.76 11.51 11.70
C SER A 15 -3.44 10.93 13.07
N ALA A 16 -3.66 9.63 13.24
CA ALA A 16 -3.40 8.96 14.51
C ALA A 16 -1.90 8.88 14.81
N VAL A 17 -1.09 8.71 13.76
CA VAL A 17 0.37 8.84 13.83
C VAL A 17 0.86 9.68 12.66
N TYR A 18 1.62 10.73 12.95
CA TYR A 18 2.29 11.56 11.94
C TYR A 18 3.77 11.71 12.32
N TYR A 19 4.65 11.14 11.50
CA TYR A 19 6.09 11.08 11.78
C TYR A 19 6.89 11.73 10.66
N THR A 20 7.66 12.79 11.00
CA THR A 20 8.48 13.54 10.02
C THR A 20 9.98 13.45 10.26
N GLY A 21 10.43 12.48 11.10
CA GLY A 21 11.80 12.33 11.62
C GLY A 21 12.84 13.39 11.20
N LYS A 22 12.85 14.57 11.84
CA LYS A 22 13.69 15.68 11.37
C LYS A 22 15.17 15.54 11.75
N ASN A 23 15.47 14.80 12.82
CA ASN A 23 16.82 14.70 13.37
C ASN A 23 17.49 13.37 12.99
N ALA A 24 18.82 13.37 12.86
CA ALA A 24 19.60 12.14 12.75
C ALA A 24 19.29 11.19 13.92
N GLY A 25 19.10 9.89 13.63
CA GLY A 25 18.72 8.90 14.64
C GLY A 25 17.24 8.91 15.07
N SER A 26 16.40 9.78 14.50
CA SER A 26 14.95 9.68 14.70
C SER A 26 14.45 8.37 14.08
N SER A 27 13.66 7.63 14.85
CA SER A 27 12.95 6.44 14.42
C SER A 27 11.57 6.37 15.07
N LEU A 28 10.64 5.76 14.35
CA LEU A 28 9.32 5.37 14.84
C LEU A 28 9.25 3.84 14.86
N SER A 29 8.77 3.28 15.97
CA SER A 29 8.48 1.85 16.10
C SER A 29 7.06 1.67 16.64
N ILE A 30 6.21 0.99 15.89
CA ILE A 30 4.83 0.63 16.27
C ILE A 30 4.79 -0.89 16.35
N THR A 31 4.55 -1.46 17.52
CA THR A 31 4.62 -2.92 17.74
C THR A 31 3.49 -3.39 18.64
N GLY A 32 3.42 -4.70 18.92
CA GLY A 32 2.42 -5.30 19.80
C GLY A 32 1.14 -5.68 19.06
N ALA A 33 0.71 -6.93 19.26
CA ALA A 33 -0.47 -7.47 18.59
C ALA A 33 -1.78 -6.80 19.05
N ASN A 34 -1.76 -6.13 20.21
CA ASN A 34 -2.90 -5.38 20.71
C ASN A 34 -2.89 -3.91 20.25
N THR A 35 -1.90 -3.49 19.46
CA THR A 35 -1.86 -2.13 18.94
C THR A 35 -2.90 -1.92 17.86
N GLN A 36 -3.82 -1.00 18.10
CA GLN A 36 -4.89 -0.62 17.19
C GLN A 36 -4.83 0.89 16.93
N ILE A 37 -4.68 1.26 15.67
CA ILE A 37 -4.63 2.65 15.21
C ILE A 37 -5.83 2.89 14.30
N THR A 38 -6.71 3.80 14.70
CA THR A 38 -7.90 4.16 13.93
C THR A 38 -7.95 5.67 13.68
N ALA A 39 -8.00 6.10 12.43
CA ALA A 39 -8.32 7.47 12.07
C ALA A 39 -9.67 7.51 11.33
N THR A 40 -10.58 8.36 11.81
CA THR A 40 -11.93 8.45 11.23
C THR A 40 -12.10 9.60 10.26
N GLY A 41 -11.18 10.56 10.19
CA GLY A 41 -11.25 11.75 9.31
C GLY A 41 -9.93 12.12 8.63
N ALA A 42 -8.85 11.37 8.88
CA ALA A 42 -7.52 11.60 8.31
C ALA A 42 -6.86 10.27 7.94
N ASP A 43 -5.66 10.34 7.33
CA ASP A 43 -4.80 9.17 7.15
C ASP A 43 -4.42 8.59 8.51
N ALA A 44 -4.43 7.27 8.66
CA ALA A 44 -4.18 6.66 9.97
C ALA A 44 -2.71 6.78 10.39
N VAL A 45 -1.78 6.44 9.50
CA VAL A 45 -0.34 6.60 9.73
C VAL A 45 0.30 7.36 8.57
N VAL A 46 1.09 8.39 8.88
CA VAL A 46 1.87 9.14 7.89
C VAL A 46 3.35 9.13 8.26
N ILE A 47 4.19 8.70 7.33
CA ILE A 47 5.65 8.68 7.42
C ILE A 47 6.21 9.65 6.37
N ALA A 48 6.87 10.71 6.82
CA ALA A 48 7.40 11.77 5.98
C ALA A 48 8.89 12.06 6.28
N GLY A 49 9.60 12.64 5.31
CA GLY A 49 10.87 13.34 5.58
C GLY A 49 12.12 12.46 5.68
N GLY A 50 12.23 11.41 4.86
CA GLY A 50 13.54 10.75 4.66
C GLY A 50 13.96 9.71 5.70
N LYS A 51 13.14 9.40 6.72
CA LYS A 51 13.54 8.51 7.83
C LYS A 51 12.78 7.21 7.89
N ALA A 52 13.44 6.21 8.49
CA ALA A 52 12.92 4.89 8.71
C ALA A 52 11.86 4.86 9.84
N ALA A 53 10.76 4.18 9.56
CA ALA A 53 9.76 3.75 10.52
C ALA A 53 9.55 2.25 10.41
N THR A 54 9.15 1.62 11.51
CA THR A 54 8.82 0.19 11.54
C THR A 54 7.45 -0.03 12.16
N ILE A 55 6.64 -0.85 11.49
CA ILE A 55 5.37 -1.36 12.01
C ILE A 55 5.50 -2.88 12.12
N GLY A 56 5.43 -3.39 13.35
CA GLY A 56 5.61 -4.79 13.68
C GLY A 56 4.39 -5.66 13.38
N ASN A 57 4.56 -6.96 13.64
CA ASN A 57 3.52 -7.95 13.45
C ASN A 57 2.33 -7.73 14.40
N GLY A 58 1.14 -8.10 13.94
CA GLY A 58 -0.10 -8.05 14.72
C GLY A 58 -0.72 -6.65 14.87
N VAL A 59 -0.01 -5.58 14.49
CA VAL A 59 -0.57 -4.22 14.52
C VAL A 59 -1.75 -4.11 13.56
N LYS A 60 -2.83 -3.47 14.02
CA LYS A 60 -4.01 -3.17 13.20
C LYS A 60 -4.14 -1.67 12.94
N ILE A 61 -4.26 -1.28 11.68
CA ILE A 61 -4.38 0.11 11.23
C ILE A 61 -5.68 0.25 10.43
N THR A 62 -6.45 1.29 10.68
CA THR A 62 -7.75 1.51 10.03
C THR A 62 -7.97 2.99 9.72
N ALA A 63 -8.17 3.30 8.44
CA ALA A 63 -8.68 4.58 7.96
C ALA A 63 -10.11 4.42 7.47
N LYS A 64 -11.04 5.26 7.95
CA LYS A 64 -12.47 5.10 7.67
C LYS A 64 -13.05 6.12 6.67
N SER A 65 -12.46 7.30 6.58
CA SER A 65 -13.02 8.40 5.79
C SER A 65 -12.66 8.33 4.32
N ALA A 66 -13.51 8.95 3.49
CA ALA A 66 -13.27 9.09 2.06
C ALA A 66 -11.92 9.78 1.79
N SER A 67 -11.22 9.27 0.78
CA SER A 67 -9.90 9.72 0.34
C SER A 67 -8.84 9.73 1.45
N LYS A 68 -9.01 8.88 2.47
CA LYS A 68 -8.03 8.70 3.55
C LYS A 68 -7.38 7.33 3.49
N ASN A 69 -6.10 7.33 3.80
CA ASN A 69 -5.24 6.19 3.61
C ASN A 69 -4.95 5.49 4.94
N GLY A 70 -4.81 4.17 4.89
CA GLY A 70 -4.30 3.41 6.03
C GLY A 70 -2.90 3.89 6.39
N ILE A 71 -2.00 3.87 5.40
CA ILE A 71 -0.63 4.34 5.56
C ILE A 71 -0.22 5.18 4.35
N THR A 72 0.31 6.37 4.61
CA THR A 72 0.95 7.24 3.61
C THR A 72 2.44 7.35 3.91
N VAL A 73 3.29 7.11 2.91
CA VAL A 73 4.74 7.34 2.97
C VAL A 73 5.15 8.32 1.88
N ASN A 74 5.70 9.46 2.28
CA ASN A 74 6.05 10.54 1.36
C ASN A 74 7.36 11.26 1.73
N GLY A 75 7.80 12.18 0.87
CA GLY A 75 8.96 13.04 1.14
C GLY A 75 10.24 12.26 1.47
N GLY A 76 10.48 11.14 0.79
CA GLY A 76 11.63 10.27 1.02
C GLY A 76 11.49 9.32 2.22
N GLY A 77 10.33 9.29 2.89
CA GLY A 77 10.10 8.41 4.03
C GLY A 77 10.33 6.94 3.71
N ALA A 78 10.75 6.15 4.69
CA ALA A 78 10.98 4.72 4.53
C ALA A 78 10.20 3.94 5.59
N LEU A 79 9.38 2.99 5.17
CA LEU A 79 8.62 2.13 6.06
C LEU A 79 8.98 0.67 5.85
N THR A 80 9.25 -0.05 6.94
CA THR A 80 9.18 -1.52 6.97
C THR A 80 7.96 -1.94 7.79
N ILE A 81 7.06 -2.74 7.19
CA ILE A 81 5.86 -3.25 7.84
C ILE A 81 5.83 -4.78 7.79
N GLY A 82 5.61 -5.41 8.96
CA GLY A 82 5.52 -6.86 9.11
C GLY A 82 4.11 -7.40 8.87
N SER A 83 3.78 -8.51 9.52
CA SER A 83 2.47 -9.18 9.48
C SER A 83 1.39 -8.38 10.22
N ALA A 84 1.17 -7.15 9.79
CA ALA A 84 0.15 -6.23 10.26
C ALA A 84 -1.10 -6.31 9.38
N THR A 85 -2.21 -5.76 9.86
CA THR A 85 -3.45 -5.58 9.08
C THR A 85 -3.69 -4.10 8.82
N VAL A 86 -3.87 -3.73 7.55
CA VAL A 86 -4.18 -2.37 7.13
C VAL A 86 -5.54 -2.34 6.44
N LEU A 87 -6.46 -1.53 6.97
CA LEU A 87 -7.81 -1.35 6.46
C LEU A 87 -8.00 0.09 5.96
N ALA A 88 -8.49 0.26 4.74
CA ALA A 88 -8.96 1.55 4.22
C ALA A 88 -10.39 1.41 3.68
N ASN A 89 -11.35 1.97 4.41
CA ASN A 89 -12.78 1.70 4.21
C ASN A 89 -13.52 2.84 3.50
N GLY A 90 -12.88 4.01 3.34
CA GLY A 90 -13.47 5.14 2.63
C GLY A 90 -13.39 4.98 1.12
N ALA A 91 -14.37 5.52 0.40
CA ALA A 91 -14.26 5.71 -1.06
C ALA A 91 -12.99 6.51 -1.40
N GLY A 92 -12.22 6.09 -2.40
CA GLY A 92 -10.94 6.71 -2.73
C GLY A 92 -9.81 6.42 -1.72
N GLY A 93 -10.05 5.60 -0.69
CA GLY A 93 -9.08 5.31 0.35
C GLY A 93 -8.03 4.30 -0.11
N ILE A 94 -6.77 4.52 0.28
CA ILE A 94 -5.66 3.65 -0.11
C ILE A 94 -5.14 2.89 1.13
N GLY A 95 -4.94 1.58 1.01
CA GLY A 95 -4.32 0.79 2.07
C GLY A 95 -2.89 1.26 2.36
N LEU A 96 -1.99 1.06 1.41
CA LEU A 96 -0.61 1.54 1.41
C LEU A 96 -0.39 2.52 0.26
N TYR A 97 -0.01 3.75 0.58
CA TYR A 97 0.30 4.78 -0.40
C TYR A 97 1.75 5.25 -0.28
N ALA A 98 2.57 4.97 -1.28
CA ALA A 98 3.92 5.51 -1.39
C ALA A 98 3.96 6.58 -2.49
N THR A 99 4.40 7.79 -2.16
CA THR A 99 4.40 8.89 -3.13
C THR A 99 5.64 9.78 -3.02
N GLY A 100 6.15 10.20 -4.18
CA GLY A 100 7.33 11.05 -4.30
C GLY A 100 8.63 10.27 -4.27
N ALA A 101 9.64 10.80 -4.97
CA ALA A 101 10.93 10.16 -5.13
C ALA A 101 11.60 9.85 -3.78
N GLY A 102 12.17 8.65 -3.69
CA GLY A 102 12.83 8.15 -2.48
C GLY A 102 11.88 7.63 -1.38
N SER A 103 10.56 7.79 -1.53
CA SER A 103 9.61 7.20 -0.61
C SER A 103 9.52 5.69 -0.83
N THR A 104 9.65 4.91 0.25
CA THR A 104 9.73 3.45 0.18
C THR A 104 8.85 2.74 1.20
N ILE A 105 8.20 1.66 0.77
CA ILE A 105 7.50 0.73 1.66
C ILE A 105 8.00 -0.69 1.39
N THR A 106 8.47 -1.38 2.43
CA THR A 106 8.74 -2.81 2.40
C THR A 106 7.73 -3.51 3.30
N ALA A 107 6.80 -4.26 2.70
CA ALA A 107 5.77 -5.01 3.39
C ALA A 107 6.06 -6.51 3.37
N THR A 108 5.99 -7.16 4.52
CA THR A 108 6.27 -8.59 4.67
C THR A 108 5.16 -9.27 5.47
N GLY A 109 4.42 -10.19 4.86
CA GLY A 109 3.33 -10.90 5.55
C GLY A 109 2.11 -10.03 5.86
N THR A 110 2.07 -8.79 5.35
CA THR A 110 1.02 -7.81 5.63
C THR A 110 -0.30 -8.22 4.98
N ARG A 111 -1.42 -8.03 5.67
CA ARG A 111 -2.77 -8.10 5.10
C ARG A 111 -3.29 -6.70 4.83
N ILE A 112 -3.71 -6.45 3.59
CA ILE A 112 -4.25 -5.16 3.17
C ILE A 112 -5.66 -5.40 2.65
N GLN A 113 -6.63 -4.67 3.20
CA GLN A 113 -8.02 -4.75 2.78
C GLN A 113 -8.60 -3.36 2.54
N THR A 114 -9.20 -3.17 1.37
CA THR A 114 -9.96 -1.96 1.04
C THR A 114 -11.40 -2.30 0.69
N THR A 115 -12.33 -1.46 1.16
CA THR A 115 -13.78 -1.69 1.05
C THR A 115 -14.57 -0.44 0.66
N GLY A 116 -13.88 0.65 0.31
CA GLY A 116 -14.54 1.87 -0.17
C GLY A 116 -15.34 1.60 -1.44
N ALA A 117 -16.52 2.21 -1.57
CA ALA A 117 -17.45 1.88 -2.66
C ALA A 117 -16.88 2.10 -4.07
N THR A 118 -15.99 3.09 -4.23
CA THR A 118 -15.32 3.42 -5.49
C THR A 118 -13.88 3.84 -5.27
N SER A 119 -13.01 3.51 -6.22
CA SER A 119 -11.61 3.94 -6.31
C SER A 119 -10.79 3.73 -5.04
N ALA A 120 -11.12 2.72 -4.24
CA ALA A 120 -10.31 2.33 -3.10
C ALA A 120 -9.24 1.33 -3.56
N GLU A 121 -7.98 1.65 -3.25
CA GLU A 121 -6.81 0.94 -3.76
C GLU A 121 -6.10 0.22 -2.61
N ALA A 122 -5.68 -1.03 -2.80
CA ALA A 122 -4.90 -1.68 -1.74
C ALA A 122 -3.47 -1.13 -1.66
N VAL A 123 -2.78 -1.03 -2.80
CA VAL A 123 -1.44 -0.43 -2.89
C VAL A 123 -1.42 0.57 -4.04
N SER A 124 -1.02 1.81 -3.75
CA SER A 124 -0.76 2.83 -4.78
C SER A 124 0.67 3.33 -4.66
N VAL A 125 1.35 3.44 -5.80
CA VAL A 125 2.73 3.93 -5.90
C VAL A 125 2.82 5.02 -6.95
N SER A 126 3.24 6.22 -6.55
CA SER A 126 3.26 7.38 -7.44
C SER A 126 4.51 8.24 -7.28
N GLY A 127 4.77 9.09 -8.28
CA GLY A 127 5.79 10.13 -8.19
C GLY A 127 7.23 9.62 -8.02
N GLY A 128 7.56 8.44 -8.54
CA GLY A 128 8.91 7.87 -8.42
C GLY A 128 9.17 7.14 -7.10
N ALA A 129 8.13 6.79 -6.34
CA ALA A 129 8.24 5.98 -5.14
C ALA A 129 8.46 4.49 -5.45
N SER A 130 8.82 3.70 -4.44
CA SER A 130 8.99 2.25 -4.57
C SER A 130 8.30 1.46 -3.47
N VAL A 131 7.73 0.32 -3.82
CA VAL A 131 7.13 -0.63 -2.86
C VAL A 131 7.62 -2.04 -3.11
N VAL A 132 7.95 -2.76 -2.04
CA VAL A 132 8.29 -4.19 -2.06
C VAL A 132 7.24 -4.96 -1.28
N LEU A 133 6.64 -5.97 -1.91
CA LEU A 133 5.59 -6.82 -1.34
C LEU A 133 6.07 -8.26 -1.22
N ASN A 134 6.35 -8.70 0.00
CA ASN A 134 6.79 -10.06 0.29
C ASN A 134 5.70 -10.82 1.03
N ASN A 135 5.12 -11.86 0.42
CA ASN A 135 4.06 -12.65 1.04
C ASN A 135 2.89 -11.77 1.55
N VAL A 136 2.47 -10.80 0.74
CA VAL A 136 1.40 -9.87 1.10
C VAL A 136 0.06 -10.43 0.64
N ASN A 137 -0.98 -10.27 1.44
CA ASN A 137 -2.34 -10.63 1.05
C ASN A 137 -3.18 -9.37 0.80
N ILE A 138 -3.61 -9.20 -0.45
CA ILE A 138 -4.34 -8.03 -0.93
C ILE A 138 -5.80 -8.42 -1.22
N SER A 139 -6.73 -7.64 -0.67
CA SER A 139 -8.17 -7.76 -0.94
C SER A 139 -8.80 -6.38 -1.16
N THR A 140 -9.26 -6.13 -2.39
CA THR A 140 -9.92 -4.87 -2.76
C THR A 140 -11.36 -5.13 -3.16
N VAL A 141 -12.32 -4.57 -2.43
CA VAL A 141 -13.75 -4.61 -2.77
C VAL A 141 -14.19 -3.18 -3.06
N SER A 142 -14.13 -2.78 -4.32
CA SER A 142 -14.37 -1.40 -4.77
C SER A 142 -14.61 -1.36 -6.27
N SER A 143 -15.59 -0.57 -6.72
CA SER A 143 -15.70 -0.23 -8.15
C SER A 143 -14.50 0.62 -8.55
N ASN A 144 -13.89 0.31 -9.69
CA ASN A 144 -12.65 0.94 -10.17
C ASN A 144 -11.56 1.00 -9.08
N GLY A 145 -11.51 -0.02 -8.20
CA GLY A 145 -10.48 -0.15 -7.18
C GLY A 145 -9.56 -1.32 -7.53
N HIS A 146 -8.26 -1.08 -7.47
CA HIS A 146 -7.23 -2.00 -7.90
C HIS A 146 -6.49 -2.63 -6.72
N GLY A 147 -5.85 -3.77 -6.97
CA GLY A 147 -4.97 -4.41 -5.99
C GLY A 147 -3.67 -3.61 -5.86
N VAL A 148 -3.00 -3.41 -6.99
CA VAL A 148 -1.77 -2.61 -7.09
C VAL A 148 -1.91 -1.62 -8.25
N TRP A 149 -1.76 -0.33 -7.95
CA TRP A 149 -1.83 0.74 -8.94
C TRP A 149 -0.52 1.53 -8.96
N LEU A 150 0.19 1.46 -10.08
CA LEU A 150 1.42 2.23 -10.33
C LEU A 150 1.08 3.42 -11.22
N VAL A 151 1.44 4.62 -10.78
CA VAL A 151 1.10 5.86 -11.49
C VAL A 151 2.35 6.69 -11.75
N GLY A 152 2.58 7.05 -13.00
CA GLY A 152 3.70 7.91 -13.39
C GLY A 152 5.01 7.15 -13.62
N ALA A 153 5.87 7.74 -14.44
CA ALA A 153 7.22 7.23 -14.67
C ALA A 153 8.03 7.16 -13.37
N GLY A 154 8.86 6.13 -13.25
CA GLY A 154 9.72 5.88 -12.09
C GLY A 154 9.05 5.22 -10.89
N SER A 155 7.71 5.18 -10.83
CA SER A 155 6.99 4.42 -9.82
C SER A 155 7.23 2.92 -9.99
N SER A 156 7.60 2.22 -8.92
CA SER A 156 8.02 0.82 -8.98
C SER A 156 7.40 -0.04 -7.90
N VAL A 157 7.05 -1.27 -8.27
CA VAL A 157 6.63 -2.32 -7.33
C VAL A 157 7.44 -3.57 -7.61
N GLN A 158 7.97 -4.18 -6.56
CA GLN A 158 8.47 -5.56 -6.57
C GLN A 158 7.53 -6.42 -5.74
N MET A 159 7.26 -7.63 -6.21
CA MET A 159 6.47 -8.59 -5.43
C MET A 159 6.91 -10.01 -5.71
N ASN A 160 6.77 -10.88 -4.72
CA ASN A 160 7.10 -12.30 -4.89
C ASN A 160 5.84 -13.17 -5.11
N ALA A 161 6.06 -14.42 -5.52
CA ALA A 161 5.00 -15.40 -5.77
C ALA A 161 4.20 -15.80 -4.51
N ALA A 162 4.68 -15.48 -3.31
CA ALA A 162 3.88 -15.66 -2.09
C ALA A 162 2.78 -14.58 -1.93
N THR A 163 2.85 -13.49 -2.71
CA THR A 163 1.82 -12.45 -2.70
C THR A 163 0.55 -12.92 -3.40
N SER A 164 -0.61 -12.59 -2.83
CA SER A 164 -1.94 -12.93 -3.36
C SER A 164 -2.77 -11.67 -3.55
N ILE A 165 -3.51 -11.59 -4.66
CA ILE A 165 -4.32 -10.43 -5.02
C ILE A 165 -5.76 -10.89 -5.29
N SER A 166 -6.72 -10.33 -4.56
CA SER A 166 -8.13 -10.47 -4.86
C SER A 166 -8.76 -9.10 -5.06
N THR A 167 -9.48 -8.91 -6.16
CA THR A 167 -10.26 -7.70 -6.39
C THR A 167 -11.68 -8.04 -6.82
N THR A 168 -12.64 -7.23 -6.35
CA THR A 168 -14.05 -7.34 -6.71
C THR A 168 -14.62 -5.96 -6.96
N GLY A 169 -15.16 -5.74 -8.15
CA GLY A 169 -15.81 -4.50 -8.54
C GLY A 169 -15.71 -4.25 -10.04
N LYS A 170 -16.66 -3.47 -10.57
CA LYS A 170 -16.65 -3.05 -11.97
C LYS A 170 -15.36 -2.29 -12.27
N GLY A 171 -14.63 -2.65 -13.32
CA GLY A 171 -13.38 -2.00 -13.72
C GLY A 171 -12.21 -2.21 -12.74
N ALA A 172 -12.30 -3.15 -11.80
CA ALA A 172 -11.21 -3.46 -10.89
C ALA A 172 -10.04 -4.14 -11.61
N TYR A 173 -8.80 -3.84 -11.22
CA TYR A 173 -7.63 -4.50 -11.79
C TYR A 173 -6.79 -5.14 -10.70
N GLY A 174 -6.15 -6.27 -10.99
CA GLY A 174 -5.18 -6.86 -10.07
C GLY A 174 -3.94 -5.97 -9.96
N VAL A 175 -3.28 -5.72 -11.09
CA VAL A 175 -2.17 -4.79 -11.24
C VAL A 175 -2.43 -3.85 -12.41
N LEU A 176 -2.44 -2.54 -12.16
CA LEU A 176 -2.62 -1.49 -13.16
C LEU A 176 -1.37 -0.61 -13.21
N ALA A 177 -0.80 -0.44 -14.40
CA ALA A 177 0.24 0.55 -14.65
C ALA A 177 -0.34 1.70 -15.50
N GLU A 178 -0.18 2.93 -15.02
CA GLU A 178 -0.81 4.10 -15.61
C GLU A 178 0.15 5.29 -15.75
N SER A 179 -0.13 6.16 -16.73
CA SER A 179 0.56 7.44 -16.94
C SER A 179 2.08 7.30 -17.08
N GLY A 180 2.53 6.29 -17.83
CA GLY A 180 3.95 6.04 -18.07
C GLY A 180 4.62 5.14 -17.03
N ALA A 181 3.86 4.62 -16.06
CA ALA A 181 4.37 3.61 -15.15
C ALA A 181 4.72 2.31 -15.90
N THR A 182 5.80 1.66 -15.49
CA THR A 182 6.22 0.40 -16.09
C THR A 182 6.51 -0.63 -15.02
N LYS A 183 6.09 -1.87 -15.23
CA LYS A 183 6.38 -2.99 -14.34
C LYS A 183 6.76 -4.23 -15.15
N THR A 184 7.91 -4.80 -14.82
CA THR A 184 8.36 -6.10 -15.35
C THR A 184 8.22 -7.15 -14.25
N PHE A 185 7.64 -8.29 -14.57
CA PHE A 185 7.68 -9.50 -13.75
C PHE A 185 8.71 -10.44 -14.36
N THR A 186 9.62 -10.97 -13.54
CA THR A 186 10.71 -11.82 -13.99
C THR A 186 10.47 -13.26 -13.54
N GLY A 187 10.26 -14.15 -14.51
CA GLY A 187 10.16 -15.59 -14.29
C GLY A 187 11.38 -16.12 -13.54
N GLY A 188 11.16 -17.05 -12.61
CA GLY A 188 12.24 -17.63 -11.79
C GLY A 188 12.86 -16.70 -10.74
N ASN A 189 12.55 -15.39 -10.74
CA ASN A 189 13.05 -14.47 -9.72
C ASN A 189 12.15 -14.53 -8.47
N SER A 190 12.69 -15.07 -7.37
CA SER A 190 11.94 -15.19 -6.11
C SER A 190 11.59 -13.86 -5.43
N ALA A 191 12.27 -12.77 -5.79
CA ALA A 191 12.01 -11.43 -5.25
C ALA A 191 11.12 -10.58 -6.16
N ASP A 192 11.01 -10.92 -7.46
CA ASP A 192 10.23 -10.16 -8.42
C ASP A 192 9.51 -11.03 -9.47
N ALA A 193 8.43 -11.65 -9.04
CA ALA A 193 7.62 -12.60 -9.79
C ALA A 193 6.16 -12.14 -9.90
N LEU A 194 5.39 -12.86 -10.73
CA LEU A 194 3.93 -12.75 -10.69
C LEU A 194 3.41 -13.11 -9.28
N PRO A 195 2.32 -12.47 -8.82
CA PRO A 195 1.63 -12.93 -7.60
C PRO A 195 1.18 -14.38 -7.79
N GLY A 196 1.33 -15.21 -6.75
CA GLY A 196 1.06 -16.64 -6.87
C GLY A 196 -0.41 -16.96 -7.07
N THR A 197 -1.30 -16.11 -6.58
CA THR A 197 -2.74 -16.23 -6.83
C THR A 197 -3.36 -14.87 -7.16
N MET A 198 -4.25 -14.88 -8.14
CA MET A 198 -5.09 -13.73 -8.49
C MET A 198 -6.53 -14.17 -8.63
N SER A 199 -7.46 -13.48 -7.96
CA SER A 199 -8.90 -13.68 -8.09
C SER A 199 -9.57 -12.35 -8.38
N ILE A 200 -9.95 -12.11 -9.63
CA ILE A 200 -10.38 -10.81 -10.14
C ILE A 200 -11.80 -10.96 -10.68
N GLN A 201 -12.74 -10.21 -10.11
CA GLN A 201 -14.17 -10.32 -10.44
C GLN A 201 -14.81 -8.95 -10.64
N GLY A 202 -15.65 -8.85 -11.67
CA GLY A 202 -16.46 -7.66 -11.97
C GLY A 202 -16.44 -7.30 -13.45
N ASP A 203 -17.46 -6.59 -13.91
CA ASP A 203 -17.58 -6.19 -15.31
C ASP A 203 -16.41 -5.28 -15.72
N GLY A 204 -15.74 -5.59 -16.82
CA GLY A 204 -14.58 -4.82 -17.29
C GLY A 204 -13.35 -4.88 -16.39
N SER A 205 -13.28 -5.87 -15.48
CA SER A 205 -12.10 -6.12 -14.65
C SER A 205 -11.03 -6.92 -15.40
N ALA A 206 -9.76 -6.79 -15.00
CA ALA A 206 -8.68 -7.60 -15.54
C ALA A 206 -7.55 -7.83 -14.53
N ALA A 207 -6.83 -8.94 -14.64
CA ALA A 207 -5.67 -9.21 -13.77
C ALA A 207 -4.55 -8.18 -13.97
N PHE A 208 -4.29 -7.82 -15.23
CA PHE A 208 -3.25 -6.90 -15.63
C PHE A 208 -3.84 -5.82 -16.54
N GLY A 209 -3.52 -4.56 -16.26
CA GLY A 209 -3.97 -3.42 -17.04
C GLY A 209 -2.86 -2.41 -17.29
N THR A 210 -2.92 -1.75 -18.43
CA THR A 210 -2.11 -0.58 -18.73
C THR A 210 -3.00 0.53 -19.26
N TYR A 211 -2.84 1.74 -18.76
CA TYR A 211 -3.61 2.90 -19.23
C TYR A 211 -2.72 4.11 -19.48
N GLY A 212 -3.04 4.88 -20.52
CA GLY A 212 -2.27 6.06 -20.93
C GLY A 212 -0.96 5.75 -21.66
N SER A 213 -0.34 6.81 -22.17
CA SER A 213 0.88 6.72 -22.98
C SER A 213 2.07 6.16 -22.19
N ASN A 214 2.88 5.33 -22.85
CA ASN A 214 4.13 4.75 -22.32
C ASN A 214 3.97 3.81 -21.11
N SER A 215 2.76 3.52 -20.66
CA SER A 215 2.51 2.52 -19.61
C SER A 215 2.79 1.12 -20.11
N LYS A 216 3.50 0.29 -19.33
CA LYS A 216 3.92 -1.05 -19.75
C LYS A 216 3.85 -2.08 -18.62
N LEU A 217 3.28 -3.24 -18.92
CA LEU A 217 3.48 -4.45 -18.14
C LEU A 217 4.24 -5.47 -18.99
N ARG A 218 5.33 -6.01 -18.45
CA ARG A 218 6.20 -6.99 -19.14
C ARG A 218 6.31 -8.25 -18.30
N LEU A 219 6.28 -9.39 -18.98
CA LEU A 219 6.62 -10.69 -18.42
C LEU A 219 7.89 -11.13 -19.12
N THR A 220 8.96 -11.38 -18.36
CA THR A 220 10.20 -11.93 -18.90
C THR A 220 10.39 -13.33 -18.33
N GLY A 221 10.84 -14.27 -19.16
CA GLY A 221 11.15 -15.65 -18.76
C GLY A 221 12.48 -15.77 -18.03
#